data_AF-A0A1I2H265-F1
#
_entry.id   AF-A0A1I2H265-F1
#
_cell.length_a   1.000
_cell.length_b   1.000
_cell.length_c   1.000
_cell.angle_alpha   90.00
_cell.angle_beta   90.00
_cell.angle_gamma   90.00
#
_symmetry.space_group_name_H-M   'P 1'
#
loop_
_entity.id
_entity.type
_entity.pdbx_description
1 polymer ?
#
loop_
_entity_poly.entity_id
_entity_poly.type
_entity_poly.pdbx_seq_one_letter_code
_entity_poly.pdbx_strand_id
1 'polypeptide(L)'
;MTEFVSKTANNAADTPGSPVLFAMTDMLRHKASAKDVRFPIKEIFFDAGQGLLQFVALDVGGWFDDLEVVVSTRLMGEPDESNREWPVEISPDAIKAAPEWSDPKVFGHTAMAEMPPIMVGPLGGGYAGFATLNWHETQDGPEIPGNRKVDGFARLSDWVGLPVFGHDDEVGTVIDILFDPKTGSLSHLVIDTGGAISAQQMVVPYDRLLHLAKGGSHVVMNVTEKLLREAPALEHFDMLNRSWLDTLRAYYQLAPRL
;
A
#
# COMPACT_ATOMS: atom_id res chain seq x y z
N MET A 1 0.88 42.28 30.23
CA MET A 1 -0.18 41.79 29.33
C MET A 1 0.53 41.58 28.00
N THR A 2 1.07 40.38 27.82
CA THR A 2 2.09 40.09 26.79
C THR A 2 1.38 39.39 25.64
N GLU A 3 1.37 40.04 24.48
CA GLU A 3 0.75 39.53 23.26
C GLU A 3 1.45 38.26 22.78
N PHE A 4 0.66 37.21 22.52
CA PHE A 4 1.08 36.03 21.80
C PHE A 4 1.23 36.39 20.32
N VAL A 5 2.47 36.59 19.88
CA VAL A 5 2.81 36.61 18.45
C VAL A 5 2.72 35.17 17.94
N SER A 6 1.60 34.85 17.29
CA SER A 6 1.47 33.64 16.49
C SER A 6 2.44 33.75 15.31
N LYS A 7 3.55 33.03 15.39
CA LYS A 7 4.52 32.93 14.30
C LYS A 7 3.92 31.97 13.28
N THR A 8 3.19 32.55 12.33
CA THR A 8 2.74 31.89 11.10
C THR A 8 3.90 31.10 10.51
N ALA A 9 3.74 29.79 10.41
CA ALA A 9 4.61 28.94 9.62
C ALA A 9 4.39 29.31 8.14
N ASN A 10 5.08 30.35 7.68
CA ASN A 10 5.41 30.50 6.29
C ASN A 10 6.38 29.38 5.93
N ASN A 11 5.91 28.39 5.17
CA ASN A 11 6.63 27.74 4.06
C ASN A 11 5.84 26.55 3.52
N ALA A 12 5.03 26.79 2.49
CA ALA A 12 5.19 26.11 1.21
C ALA A 12 4.46 26.96 0.17
N ALA A 13 5.22 27.41 -0.82
CA ALA A 13 4.72 28.15 -1.94
C ALA A 13 3.60 27.39 -2.65
N ASP A 14 2.53 28.11 -2.95
CA ASP A 14 1.55 27.78 -3.98
C ASP A 14 2.31 27.63 -5.31
N THR A 15 2.74 26.40 -5.60
CA THR A 15 3.45 26.05 -6.83
C THR A 15 2.44 25.31 -7.71
N PRO A 16 2.17 25.75 -8.94
CA PRO A 16 1.35 24.98 -9.86
C PRO A 16 2.06 23.64 -10.13
N GLY A 17 1.45 22.52 -9.72
CA GLY A 17 1.84 21.18 -10.18
C GLY A 17 2.45 20.22 -9.15
N SER A 18 2.30 20.41 -7.84
CA SER A 18 2.62 19.35 -6.88
C SER A 18 1.72 18.11 -7.13
N PRO A 19 2.27 16.88 -7.15
CA PRO A 19 1.47 15.68 -7.41
C PRO A 19 0.49 15.46 -6.27
N VAL A 20 -0.76 15.19 -6.63
CA VAL A 20 -1.79 14.76 -5.68
C VAL A 20 -1.48 13.31 -5.31
N LEU A 21 -1.16 13.06 -4.05
CA LEU A 21 -0.81 11.72 -3.56
C LEU A 21 -2.05 11.01 -3.01
N PHE A 22 -2.00 9.68 -2.97
CA PHE A 22 -3.06 8.82 -2.46
C PHE A 22 -2.52 7.83 -1.45
N ALA A 23 -3.32 7.55 -0.43
CA ALA A 23 -3.00 6.56 0.59
C ALA A 23 -3.50 5.19 0.12
N MET A 24 -2.63 4.17 0.09
CA MET A 24 -2.99 2.86 -0.45
C MET A 24 -4.12 2.19 0.34
N THR A 25 -4.15 2.34 1.66
CA THR A 25 -5.26 1.76 2.45
C THR A 25 -6.61 2.42 2.16
N ASP A 26 -6.63 3.68 1.73
CA ASP A 26 -7.85 4.35 1.27
C ASP A 26 -8.26 3.88 -0.13
N MET A 27 -7.29 3.53 -0.99
CA MET A 27 -7.57 2.91 -2.29
C MET A 27 -8.23 1.54 -2.18
N LEU A 28 -7.92 0.76 -1.13
CA LEU A 28 -8.67 -0.49 -0.86
C LEU A 28 -10.17 -0.24 -0.58
N ARG A 29 -10.57 0.99 -0.25
CA ARG A 29 -11.97 1.40 -0.05
C ARG A 29 -12.65 1.88 -1.33
N HIS A 30 -11.87 2.11 -2.39
CA HIS A 30 -12.38 2.48 -3.70
C HIS A 30 -12.88 1.25 -4.46
N LYS A 31 -13.57 1.50 -5.58
CA LYS A 31 -13.92 0.48 -6.56
C LYS A 31 -13.15 0.71 -7.84
N ALA A 32 -12.55 -0.33 -8.40
CA ALA A 32 -12.02 -0.22 -9.76
C ALA A 32 -13.20 -0.13 -10.74
N SER A 33 -13.19 0.85 -11.65
CA SER A 33 -14.31 1.09 -12.56
C SER A 33 -13.93 0.84 -14.02
N ALA A 34 -14.71 0.00 -14.69
CA ALA A 34 -14.58 -0.25 -16.12
C ALA A 34 -15.94 -0.05 -16.78
N LYS A 35 -16.10 1.05 -17.53
CA LYS A 35 -17.38 1.49 -18.11
C LYS A 35 -18.45 1.58 -17.00
N ASP A 36 -19.50 0.77 -17.07
CA ASP A 36 -20.61 0.77 -16.11
C ASP A 36 -20.44 -0.25 -14.97
N VAL A 37 -19.35 -1.01 -14.96
CA VAL A 37 -19.10 -2.07 -13.97
C VAL A 37 -18.07 -1.61 -12.94
N ARG A 38 -18.27 -1.99 -11.69
CA ARG A 38 -17.41 -1.67 -10.55
C ARG A 38 -16.95 -2.96 -9.87
N PHE A 39 -15.68 -3.02 -9.54
CA PHE A 39 -15.03 -4.16 -8.89
C PHE A 39 -14.47 -3.75 -7.53
N PRO A 40 -14.74 -4.48 -6.44
CA PRO A 40 -14.00 -4.32 -5.20
C PRO A 40 -12.49 -4.48 -5.43
N ILE A 41 -11.71 -3.57 -4.86
CA ILE A 41 -10.25 -3.73 -4.77
C ILE A 41 -9.95 -4.56 -3.52
N LYS A 42 -9.17 -5.65 -3.68
CA LYS A 42 -8.85 -6.60 -2.61
C LYS A 42 -7.44 -6.43 -2.07
N GLU A 43 -6.50 -6.16 -2.96
CA GLU A 43 -5.08 -6.11 -2.63
C GLU A 43 -4.33 -5.15 -3.56
N ILE A 44 -3.24 -4.58 -3.07
CA ILE A 44 -2.33 -3.72 -3.83
C ILE A 44 -0.92 -4.31 -3.73
N PHE A 45 -0.25 -4.41 -4.88
CA PHE A 45 1.09 -4.97 -4.99
C PHE A 45 2.08 -3.93 -5.50
N PHE A 46 3.26 -3.92 -4.92
CA PHE A 46 4.33 -2.98 -5.28
C PHE A 46 5.70 -3.64 -5.26
N ASP A 47 6.62 -3.11 -6.08
CA ASP A 47 8.04 -3.43 -5.98
C ASP A 47 8.64 -2.55 -4.88
N ALA A 48 8.96 -3.18 -3.75
CA ALA A 48 9.52 -2.48 -2.61
C ALA A 48 10.96 -1.98 -2.84
N GLY A 49 11.72 -2.63 -3.72
CA GLY A 49 13.08 -2.22 -4.05
C GLY A 49 13.11 -1.03 -5.00
N GLN A 50 12.18 -0.97 -5.95
CA GLN A 50 12.05 0.13 -6.90
C GLN A 50 11.17 1.28 -6.38
N GLY A 51 10.34 1.04 -5.36
CA GLY A 51 9.38 2.04 -4.90
C GLY A 51 8.31 2.31 -5.95
N LEU A 52 7.77 1.25 -6.57
CA LEU A 52 6.76 1.36 -7.63
C LEU A 52 5.54 0.52 -7.34
N LEU A 53 4.36 1.11 -7.47
CA LEU A 53 3.09 0.41 -7.52
C LEU A 53 2.94 -0.35 -8.82
N GLN A 54 2.67 -1.65 -8.75
CA GLN A 54 2.81 -2.55 -9.91
C GLN A 54 1.51 -3.25 -10.28
N PHE A 55 0.75 -3.74 -9.30
CA PHE A 55 -0.51 -4.43 -9.56
C PHE A 55 -1.58 -4.11 -8.52
N VAL A 56 -2.83 -4.30 -8.91
CA VAL A 56 -4.02 -4.21 -8.07
C VAL A 56 -4.85 -5.45 -8.31
N ALA A 57 -5.30 -6.11 -7.25
CA ALA A 57 -6.24 -7.22 -7.37
C ALA A 57 -7.67 -6.76 -7.20
N LEU A 58 -8.49 -7.24 -8.12
CA LEU A 58 -9.89 -6.93 -8.27
C LEU A 58 -10.71 -8.18 -8.05
N ASP A 59 -11.81 -8.02 -7.33
CA ASP A 59 -12.87 -9.01 -7.26
C ASP A 59 -13.80 -8.80 -8.47
N VAL A 60 -13.58 -9.61 -9.50
CA VAL A 60 -14.44 -9.65 -10.70
C VAL A 60 -15.57 -10.67 -10.51
N GLY A 61 -15.53 -11.37 -9.38
CA GLY A 61 -16.55 -12.27 -8.91
C GLY A 61 -17.90 -11.60 -8.68
N GLY A 62 -18.95 -12.25 -9.17
CA GLY A 62 -20.29 -12.03 -8.65
C GLY A 62 -20.47 -12.75 -7.30
N TRP A 63 -21.71 -12.82 -6.80
CA TRP A 63 -22.03 -13.45 -5.51
C TRP A 63 -21.77 -14.98 -5.44
N PHE A 64 -21.30 -15.62 -6.53
CA PHE A 64 -21.17 -17.07 -6.66
C PHE A 64 -19.81 -17.57 -7.17
N ASP A 65 -18.93 -16.68 -7.64
CA ASP A 65 -17.61 -17.05 -8.18
C ASP A 65 -16.58 -16.10 -7.58
N ASP A 66 -15.63 -16.59 -6.77
CA ASP A 66 -14.49 -15.79 -6.30
C ASP A 66 -13.44 -15.68 -7.43
N LEU A 67 -13.81 -15.00 -8.53
CA LEU A 67 -12.87 -14.73 -9.63
C LEU A 67 -12.07 -13.46 -9.31
N GLU A 68 -10.89 -13.67 -8.73
CA GLU A 68 -9.92 -12.61 -8.54
C GLU A 68 -9.08 -12.39 -9.81
N VAL A 69 -8.87 -11.12 -10.13
CA VAL A 69 -8.09 -10.67 -11.28
C VAL A 69 -7.02 -9.71 -10.80
N VAL A 70 -5.76 -10.04 -11.07
CA VAL A 70 -4.62 -9.15 -10.82
C VAL A 70 -4.35 -8.34 -12.07
N VAL A 71 -4.40 -7.02 -11.94
CA VAL A 71 -4.29 -6.06 -13.04
C VAL A 71 -3.07 -5.19 -12.82
N SER A 72 -2.26 -5.00 -13.86
CA SER A 72 -1.14 -4.06 -13.83
C SER A 72 -1.64 -2.63 -13.65
N THR A 73 -0.93 -1.85 -12.84
CA THR A 73 -1.20 -0.41 -12.68
C THR A 73 -1.10 0.39 -13.97
N ARG A 74 -0.42 -0.14 -14.99
CA ARG A 74 -0.37 0.47 -16.33
C ARG A 74 -1.74 0.54 -17.01
N LEU A 75 -2.68 -0.31 -16.60
CA LEU A 75 -4.07 -0.30 -17.06
C LEU A 75 -4.99 0.56 -16.17
N MET A 76 -4.45 1.14 -15.10
CA MET A 76 -5.20 1.98 -14.17
C MET A 76 -5.06 3.45 -14.58
N GLY A 77 -6.16 4.20 -14.52
CA GLY A 77 -6.18 5.65 -14.71
C GLY A 77 -5.88 6.42 -13.42
N GLU A 78 -6.09 7.73 -13.46
CA GLU A 78 -6.09 8.56 -12.25
C GLU A 78 -7.34 8.26 -11.40
N PRO A 79 -7.23 8.01 -10.09
CA PRO A 79 -8.38 7.79 -9.24
C PRO A 79 -9.31 9.01 -9.19
N ASP A 80 -10.61 8.75 -9.26
CA ASP A 80 -11.68 9.71 -9.01
C ASP A 80 -12.13 9.60 -7.54
N GLU A 81 -11.59 10.49 -6.71
CA GLU A 81 -12.00 10.60 -5.30
C GLU A 81 -13.48 10.92 -5.12
N SER A 82 -14.07 11.68 -6.05
CA SER A 82 -15.46 12.10 -5.91
C SER A 82 -16.38 10.88 -5.92
N ASN A 83 -16.13 9.95 -6.81
CA ASN A 83 -16.93 8.73 -6.90
C ASN A 83 -16.33 7.55 -6.12
N ARG A 84 -15.15 7.72 -5.52
CA ARG A 84 -14.31 6.65 -4.98
C ARG A 84 -14.10 5.53 -5.99
N GLU A 85 -13.83 5.93 -7.21
CA GLU A 85 -13.61 5.03 -8.33
C GLU A 85 -12.16 5.13 -8.80
N TRP A 86 -11.56 4.00 -9.17
CA TRP A 86 -10.25 3.95 -9.78
C TRP A 86 -10.41 3.36 -11.19
N PRO A 87 -10.37 4.18 -12.25
CA PRO A 87 -10.59 3.71 -13.60
C PRO A 87 -9.61 2.59 -13.97
N VAL A 88 -10.10 1.54 -14.62
CA VAL A 88 -9.31 0.40 -15.08
C VAL A 88 -9.71 -0.02 -16.49
N GLU A 89 -8.72 -0.23 -17.36
CA GLU A 89 -8.91 -0.71 -18.73
C GLU A 89 -8.86 -2.25 -18.79
N ILE A 90 -10.01 -2.89 -18.64
CA ILE A 90 -10.18 -4.34 -18.77
C ILE A 90 -11.40 -4.70 -19.62
N SER A 91 -11.37 -5.90 -20.22
CA SER A 91 -12.49 -6.45 -20.98
C SER A 91 -12.73 -7.92 -20.63
N PRO A 92 -13.97 -8.44 -20.78
CA PRO A 92 -14.27 -9.84 -20.52
C PRO A 92 -13.41 -10.81 -21.35
N ASP A 93 -13.11 -10.47 -22.60
CA ASP A 93 -12.28 -11.32 -23.47
C ASP A 93 -10.82 -11.32 -23.03
N ALA A 94 -10.29 -10.17 -22.56
CA ALA A 94 -8.95 -10.09 -22.01
C ALA A 94 -8.80 -10.89 -20.71
N ILE A 95 -9.82 -10.88 -19.84
CA ILE A 95 -9.84 -11.69 -18.61
C ILE A 95 -9.89 -13.18 -18.94
N LYS A 96 -10.72 -13.61 -19.90
CA LYS A 96 -10.80 -15.01 -20.33
C LYS A 96 -9.50 -15.53 -20.94
N ALA A 97 -8.73 -14.65 -21.58
CA ALA A 97 -7.45 -14.99 -22.20
C ALA A 97 -6.26 -14.85 -21.25
N ALA A 98 -6.46 -14.30 -20.05
CA ALA A 98 -5.39 -14.03 -19.11
C ALA A 98 -4.85 -15.34 -18.48
N PRO A 99 -3.54 -15.43 -18.26
CA PRO A 99 -2.94 -16.58 -17.59
C PRO A 99 -3.29 -16.62 -16.11
N GLU A 100 -3.23 -17.81 -15.52
CA GLU A 100 -3.44 -17.97 -14.08
C GLU A 100 -2.25 -17.42 -13.28
N TRP A 101 -2.53 -16.62 -12.25
CA TRP A 101 -1.53 -16.02 -11.36
C TRP A 101 -0.75 -17.05 -10.54
N SER A 102 -1.29 -18.25 -10.33
CA SER A 102 -0.56 -19.31 -9.62
C SER A 102 0.25 -20.21 -10.55
N ASP A 103 0.18 -20.02 -11.89
CA ASP A 103 0.87 -20.89 -12.83
C ASP A 103 2.40 -20.70 -12.72
N PRO A 104 3.15 -21.74 -12.28
CA PRO A 104 4.59 -21.66 -12.19
C PRO A 104 5.29 -21.38 -13.52
N LYS A 105 4.62 -21.45 -14.67
CA LYS A 105 5.17 -21.03 -15.97
C LYS A 105 5.09 -19.53 -16.21
N VAL A 106 4.22 -18.82 -15.48
CA VAL A 106 4.16 -17.35 -15.46
C VAL A 106 5.35 -16.80 -14.65
N PHE A 107 5.78 -17.51 -13.60
CA PHE A 107 6.85 -17.08 -12.68
C PHE A 107 8.19 -17.82 -12.88
N GLY A 108 8.12 -19.03 -13.43
CA GLY A 108 9.25 -19.89 -13.67
C GLY A 108 9.69 -19.78 -15.11
N HIS A 109 10.55 -18.80 -15.38
CA HIS A 109 11.80 -18.96 -16.14
C HIS A 109 12.48 -17.58 -16.18
N THR A 110 13.47 -17.42 -15.31
CA THR A 110 14.71 -16.65 -15.49
C THR A 110 14.61 -15.35 -16.31
N ALA A 111 14.60 -14.22 -15.56
CA ALA A 111 14.90 -12.85 -16.01
C ALA A 111 13.87 -12.18 -16.94
N MET A 112 13.17 -11.18 -16.38
CA MET A 112 12.62 -10.03 -17.14
C MET A 112 11.58 -10.32 -18.23
N ALA A 113 10.81 -11.41 -18.15
CA ALA A 113 9.53 -11.41 -18.87
C ALA A 113 8.64 -10.34 -18.21
N GLU A 114 8.24 -9.31 -18.96
CA GLU A 114 7.27 -8.34 -18.45
C GLU A 114 6.03 -9.13 -18.02
N MET A 115 5.71 -9.06 -16.72
CA MET A 115 4.59 -9.81 -16.17
C MET A 115 3.32 -9.43 -16.94
N PRO A 116 2.44 -10.41 -17.30
CA PRO A 116 1.24 -10.10 -18.07
C PRO A 116 0.43 -8.99 -17.41
N PRO A 117 -0.19 -8.09 -18.20
CA PRO A 117 -0.90 -6.96 -17.62
C PRO A 117 -2.20 -7.36 -16.91
N ILE A 118 -2.72 -8.57 -17.17
CA ILE A 118 -3.89 -9.15 -16.51
C ILE A 118 -3.57 -10.62 -16.22
N MET A 119 -3.84 -11.07 -15.00
CA MET A 119 -3.73 -12.46 -14.55
C MET A 119 -4.97 -12.83 -13.73
N VAL A 120 -5.35 -14.11 -13.72
CA VAL A 120 -6.57 -14.59 -13.06
C VAL A 120 -6.30 -15.66 -12.02
N GLY A 121 -7.20 -15.84 -11.06
CA GLY A 121 -7.17 -16.92 -10.09
C GLY A 121 -6.99 -16.42 -8.65
N PRO A 122 -7.26 -17.30 -7.66
CA PRO A 122 -7.30 -16.89 -6.27
C PRO A 122 -5.93 -16.43 -5.79
N LEU A 123 -5.89 -15.25 -5.18
CA LEU A 123 -4.76 -14.79 -4.40
C LEU A 123 -4.65 -15.63 -3.13
N GLY A 124 -3.47 -16.19 -2.89
CA GLY A 124 -3.19 -16.92 -1.64
C GLY A 124 -3.88 -18.29 -1.52
N GLY A 125 -4.05 -19.01 -2.64
CA GLY A 125 -4.64 -20.36 -2.68
C GLY A 125 -3.99 -21.36 -1.72
N GLY A 126 -4.51 -21.43 -0.49
CA GLY A 126 -4.12 -22.37 0.54
C GLY A 126 -5.15 -22.60 1.66
N TYR A 127 -6.32 -21.94 1.67
CA TYR A 127 -7.35 -22.20 2.71
C TYR A 127 -8.78 -22.16 2.18
N ALA A 128 -9.28 -23.33 1.77
CA ALA A 128 -10.70 -23.69 1.87
C ALA A 128 -10.81 -25.21 2.12
N GLY A 129 -10.38 -25.63 3.31
CA GLY A 129 -10.56 -27.00 3.79
C GLY A 129 -9.46 -27.40 4.75
N PHE A 130 -9.78 -27.43 6.04
CA PHE A 130 -8.96 -27.85 7.19
C PHE A 130 -8.01 -26.80 7.79
N ALA A 131 -8.49 -26.10 8.83
CA ALA A 131 -7.83 -25.89 10.14
C ALA A 131 -8.34 -24.61 10.82
N THR A 132 -9.50 -24.64 11.49
CA THR A 132 -9.42 -24.81 12.96
C THR A 132 -8.45 -25.92 13.34
N LEU A 133 -7.29 -25.58 13.91
CA LEU A 133 -6.63 -26.29 15.01
C LEU A 133 -5.23 -25.68 15.26
N ASN A 134 -5.07 -25.11 16.45
CA ASN A 134 -3.82 -24.88 17.20
C ASN A 134 -2.58 -24.35 16.45
N TRP A 135 -2.43 -23.04 16.52
CA TRP A 135 -1.12 -22.39 16.43
C TRP A 135 -0.30 -22.75 17.68
N HIS A 136 0.61 -23.70 17.55
CA HIS A 136 1.82 -23.72 18.35
C HIS A 136 3.03 -23.53 17.44
N GLU A 137 3.77 -22.50 17.82
CA GLU A 137 5.08 -22.05 17.38
C GLU A 137 6.06 -23.21 17.10
N THR A 138 6.52 -23.31 15.85
CA THR A 138 7.85 -23.84 15.49
C THR A 138 8.31 -23.17 14.20
N GLN A 139 9.53 -22.61 14.25
CA GLN A 139 10.14 -21.71 13.27
C GLN A 139 10.72 -22.37 12.00
N ASP A 140 10.36 -23.61 11.66
CA ASP A 140 10.84 -24.31 10.45
C ASP A 140 9.71 -25.15 9.82
N GLY A 141 8.59 -24.52 9.46
CA GLY A 141 7.52 -25.15 8.68
C GLY A 141 7.85 -25.20 7.18
N PRO A 142 7.38 -26.23 6.45
CA PRO A 142 7.58 -26.31 5.00
C PRO A 142 6.93 -25.09 4.32
N GLU A 143 7.63 -24.48 3.37
CA GLU A 143 7.11 -23.39 2.55
C GLU A 143 5.73 -23.77 2.00
N ILE A 144 4.69 -23.09 2.48
CA ILE A 144 3.31 -23.36 2.07
C ILE A 144 3.13 -22.81 0.66
N PRO A 145 2.82 -23.65 -0.36
CA PRO A 145 2.47 -23.16 -1.68
C PRO A 145 1.19 -22.34 -1.57
N GLY A 146 1.25 -21.07 -1.95
CA GLY A 146 0.19 -20.07 -1.70
C GLY A 146 0.67 -18.90 -0.83
N ASN A 147 1.72 -19.10 -0.02
CA ASN A 147 2.46 -18.03 0.67
C ASN A 147 3.77 -17.66 -0.07
N ARG A 148 3.88 -18.04 -1.34
CA ARG A 148 4.91 -17.46 -2.20
C ARG A 148 4.58 -15.99 -2.30
N LYS A 149 5.37 -15.16 -1.61
CA LYS A 149 5.71 -13.83 -2.09
C LYS A 149 5.73 -13.92 -3.60
N VAL A 150 4.98 -13.07 -4.28
CA VAL A 150 5.20 -12.87 -5.70
C VAL A 150 6.70 -12.60 -5.81
N ASP A 151 7.46 -13.45 -6.48
CA ASP A 151 8.91 -13.25 -6.54
C ASP A 151 9.15 -11.86 -7.15
N GLY A 152 9.55 -10.90 -6.30
CA GLY A 152 9.76 -9.50 -6.66
C GLY A 152 8.72 -8.47 -6.19
N PHE A 153 7.50 -8.85 -5.74
CA PHE A 153 6.47 -7.87 -5.31
C PHE A 153 5.93 -8.10 -3.90
N ALA A 154 5.81 -7.01 -3.15
CA ALA A 154 5.20 -6.95 -1.82
C ALA A 154 3.69 -6.70 -1.90
N ARG A 155 2.94 -7.24 -0.94
CA ARG A 155 1.52 -6.94 -0.71
C ARG A 155 1.40 -5.84 0.33
N LEU A 156 0.44 -4.92 0.15
CA LEU A 156 0.16 -3.90 1.15
C LEU A 156 -0.25 -4.52 2.49
N SER A 157 -1.10 -5.54 2.45
CA SER A 157 -1.59 -6.21 3.67
C SER A 157 -0.47 -6.89 4.49
N ASP A 158 0.62 -7.31 3.84
CA ASP A 158 1.78 -7.90 4.53
C ASP A 158 2.65 -6.83 5.21
N TRP A 159 2.55 -5.56 4.80
CA TRP A 159 3.35 -4.45 5.31
C TRP A 159 2.64 -3.66 6.40
N VAL A 160 1.34 -3.42 6.25
CA VAL A 160 0.55 -2.70 7.25
C VAL A 160 0.56 -3.46 8.57
N GLY A 161 0.92 -2.77 9.65
CA GLY A 161 1.09 -3.34 10.99
C GLY A 161 2.48 -3.89 11.28
N LEU A 162 3.39 -3.95 10.30
CA LEU A 162 4.77 -4.35 10.57
C LEU A 162 5.49 -3.30 11.42
N PRO A 163 6.31 -3.72 12.38
CA PRO A 163 7.18 -2.79 13.10
C PRO A 163 8.24 -2.23 12.15
N VAL A 164 8.63 -0.98 12.43
CA VAL A 164 9.63 -0.22 11.70
C VAL A 164 10.83 0.00 12.61
N PHE A 165 12.01 -0.37 12.14
CA PHE A 165 13.27 -0.17 12.83
C PHE A 165 14.07 0.94 12.15
N GLY A 166 14.54 1.88 12.96
CA GLY A 166 15.53 2.87 12.57
C GLY A 166 16.95 2.34 12.77
N HIS A 167 17.91 3.26 12.86
CA HIS A 167 19.30 2.92 13.15
C HIS A 167 19.52 2.34 14.55
N ASP A 168 18.81 2.88 15.54
CA ASP A 168 19.10 2.65 16.95
C ASP A 168 18.12 1.68 17.59
N ASP A 169 16.82 1.77 17.29
CA ASP A 169 15.75 0.98 17.90
C ASP A 169 14.50 0.92 16.99
N GLU A 170 13.47 0.19 17.46
CA GLU A 170 12.11 0.26 16.91
C GLU A 170 11.58 1.69 17.03
N VAL A 171 11.03 2.21 15.93
CA VAL A 171 10.53 3.58 15.86
C VAL A 171 9.01 3.65 15.73
N GLY A 172 8.34 2.55 15.41
CA GLY A 172 6.89 2.51 15.27
C GLY A 172 6.39 1.35 14.43
N THR A 173 5.18 1.47 13.89
CA THR A 173 4.53 0.47 13.02
C THR A 173 4.03 1.10 11.73
N VAL A 174 4.09 0.38 10.62
CA VAL A 174 3.57 0.86 9.33
C VAL A 174 2.05 0.95 9.39
N ILE A 175 1.48 2.08 8.99
CA ILE A 175 0.02 2.24 8.88
C ILE A 175 -0.46 2.47 7.45
N ASP A 176 0.38 3.07 6.59
CA ASP A 176 0.04 3.27 5.17
C ASP A 176 1.27 3.54 4.31
N ILE A 177 1.10 3.50 2.99
CA ILE A 177 2.06 3.95 1.98
C ILE A 177 1.36 4.97 1.08
N LEU A 178 2.00 6.11 0.87
CA LEU A 178 1.53 7.15 -0.04
C LEU A 178 2.16 6.95 -1.42
N PHE A 179 1.37 7.07 -2.49
CA PHE A 179 1.87 6.98 -3.86
C PHE A 179 1.32 8.10 -4.75
N ASP A 180 2.04 8.38 -5.83
CA ASP A 180 1.57 9.24 -6.92
C ASP A 180 0.91 8.37 -8.00
N PRO A 181 -0.40 8.52 -8.27
CA PRO A 181 -1.11 7.72 -9.25
C PRO A 181 -0.67 7.97 -10.69
N LYS A 182 -0.04 9.12 -10.99
CA LYS A 182 0.42 9.44 -12.35
C LYS A 182 1.66 8.65 -12.73
N THR A 183 2.52 8.40 -11.75
CA THR A 183 3.82 7.75 -11.95
C THR A 183 3.88 6.34 -11.36
N GLY A 184 2.95 6.00 -10.47
CA GLY A 184 3.01 4.80 -9.64
C GLY A 184 4.07 4.87 -8.53
N SER A 185 4.78 6.00 -8.38
CA SER A 185 5.90 6.10 -7.44
C SER A 185 5.43 6.12 -6.00
N LEU A 186 6.06 5.31 -5.16
CA LEU A 186 5.85 5.33 -3.71
C LEU A 186 6.60 6.55 -3.15
N SER A 187 5.86 7.47 -2.55
CA SER A 187 6.40 8.75 -2.09
C SER A 187 6.82 8.70 -0.62
N HIS A 188 5.97 8.15 0.25
CA HIS A 188 6.20 8.14 1.69
C HIS A 188 5.64 6.89 2.35
N LEU A 189 6.30 6.45 3.41
CA LEU A 189 5.76 5.50 4.39
C LEU A 189 5.13 6.29 5.55
N VAL A 190 3.95 5.88 5.99
CA VAL A 190 3.30 6.44 7.16
C VAL A 190 3.48 5.48 8.33
N ILE A 191 3.97 6.00 9.45
CA ILE A 191 4.40 5.23 10.62
C ILE A 191 3.66 5.74 11.86
N ASP A 192 3.07 4.86 12.64
CA ASP A 192 2.58 5.13 14.00
C ASP A 192 3.68 4.82 15.01
N THR A 193 4.16 5.85 15.69
CA THR A 193 5.26 5.80 16.67
C THR A 193 4.79 5.55 18.10
N GLY A 194 3.49 5.49 18.32
CA GLY A 194 2.90 5.38 19.66
C GLY A 194 3.31 6.54 20.57
N GLY A 195 3.37 6.27 21.88
CA GLY A 195 3.66 7.27 22.92
C GLY A 195 5.14 7.46 23.27
N ALA A 196 6.06 6.74 22.61
CA ALA A 196 7.50 6.81 22.91
C ALA A 196 8.16 8.09 22.34
N ILE A 197 7.63 8.60 21.24
CA ILE A 197 8.03 9.86 20.60
C ILE A 197 6.86 10.85 20.76
N SER A 198 7.14 12.15 20.91
CA SER A 198 6.09 13.18 21.14
C SER A 198 5.10 13.35 19.98
N ALA A 199 5.43 12.82 18.80
CA ALA A 199 4.52 12.65 17.67
C ALA A 199 3.92 11.25 17.74
N GLN A 200 2.62 11.09 17.48
CA GLN A 200 1.98 9.76 17.43
C GLN A 200 2.09 9.13 16.05
N GLN A 201 2.19 9.95 15.00
CA GLN A 201 2.31 9.47 13.62
C GLN A 201 3.25 10.36 12.82
N MET A 202 4.00 9.73 11.94
CA MET A 202 5.02 10.37 11.11
C MET A 202 4.89 9.92 9.67
N VAL A 203 5.34 10.78 8.77
CA VAL A 203 5.39 10.50 7.35
C VAL A 203 6.85 10.62 6.90
N VAL A 204 7.41 9.52 6.43
CA VAL A 204 8.82 9.38 6.12
C VAL A 204 8.98 9.12 4.62
N PRO A 205 9.86 9.85 3.92
CA PRO A 205 10.11 9.60 2.50
C PRO A 205 10.45 8.13 2.22
N TYR A 206 9.86 7.56 1.16
CA TYR A 206 10.04 6.15 0.82
C TYR A 206 11.49 5.81 0.47
N ASP A 207 12.27 6.79 -0.03
CA ASP A 207 13.70 6.64 -0.34
C ASP A 207 14.58 6.34 0.88
N ARG A 208 14.03 6.46 2.10
CA ARG A 208 14.68 6.06 3.35
C ARG A 208 14.53 4.58 3.65
N LEU A 209 13.69 3.86 2.91
CA LEU A 209 13.58 2.41 3.03
C LEU A 209 14.95 1.77 2.71
N LEU A 210 15.47 0.98 3.64
CA LEU A 210 16.70 0.22 3.43
C LEU A 210 16.36 -1.18 2.90
N HIS A 211 15.49 -1.90 3.61
CA HIS A 211 15.02 -3.22 3.21
C HIS A 211 13.87 -3.68 4.11
N LEU A 212 13.21 -4.75 3.67
CA LEU A 212 12.36 -5.57 4.52
C LEU A 212 13.22 -6.68 5.15
N ALA A 213 13.08 -6.90 6.46
CA ALA A 213 13.81 -7.95 7.15
C ALA A 213 13.50 -9.34 6.59
N LYS A 214 14.47 -10.26 6.73
CA LYS A 214 14.29 -11.65 6.28
C LYS A 214 13.06 -12.24 6.95
N GLY A 215 12.20 -12.87 6.15
CA GLY A 215 10.93 -13.43 6.63
C GLY A 215 9.78 -12.42 6.73
N GLY A 216 10.00 -11.14 6.44
CA GLY A 216 8.93 -10.13 6.46
C GLY A 216 8.52 -9.69 7.87
N SER A 217 9.40 -9.81 8.86
CA SER A 217 9.08 -9.51 10.26
C SER A 217 9.00 -8.02 10.59
N HIS A 218 9.74 -7.18 9.87
CA HIS A 218 9.82 -5.74 10.14
C HIS A 218 10.40 -5.00 8.93
N VAL A 219 10.11 -3.70 8.84
CA VAL A 219 10.66 -2.77 7.87
C VAL A 219 11.88 -2.06 8.47
N VAL A 220 12.96 -1.92 7.72
CA VAL A 220 14.17 -1.20 8.16
C VAL A 220 14.32 0.07 7.36
N MET A 221 14.45 1.21 8.04
CA MET A 221 14.60 2.52 7.42
C MET A 221 15.83 3.27 7.93
N ASN A 222 16.42 4.08 7.06
CA ASN A 222 17.50 5.00 7.40
C ASN A 222 16.94 6.25 8.07
N VAL A 223 16.47 6.07 9.30
CA VAL A 223 15.93 7.13 10.16
C VAL A 223 16.59 7.07 11.54
N THR A 224 16.73 8.23 12.17
CA THR A 224 17.19 8.37 13.57
C THR A 224 16.08 9.00 14.40
N GLU A 225 16.05 8.72 15.70
CA GLU A 225 15.05 9.32 16.60
C GLU A 225 15.05 10.86 16.54
N LYS A 226 16.21 11.47 16.31
CA LYS A 226 16.35 12.92 16.10
C LYS A 226 15.65 13.38 14.82
N LEU A 227 15.89 12.70 13.69
CA LEU A 227 15.24 13.03 12.41
C LEU A 227 13.73 12.87 12.51
N LEU A 228 13.27 11.85 13.23
CA LEU A 228 11.87 11.57 13.46
C LEU A 228 11.17 12.66 14.28
N ARG A 229 11.86 13.21 15.30
CA ARG A 229 11.36 14.38 16.06
C ARG A 229 11.29 15.68 15.24
N GLU A 230 12.15 15.82 14.24
CA GLU A 230 12.19 16.98 13.34
C GLU A 230 11.22 16.84 12.16
N ALA A 231 10.72 15.62 11.90
CA ALA A 231 9.73 15.37 10.86
C ALA A 231 8.39 16.06 11.23
N PRO A 232 7.61 16.50 10.23
CA PRO A 232 6.30 17.08 10.48
C PRO A 232 5.42 16.08 11.22
N ALA A 233 5.10 16.37 12.49
CA ALA A 233 4.19 15.56 13.28
C ALA A 233 2.74 15.77 12.83
N LEU A 234 1.97 14.68 12.76
CA LEU A 234 0.51 14.76 12.70
C LEU A 234 0.01 14.59 14.14
N GLU A 235 -0.54 15.64 14.76
CA GLU A 235 -0.98 15.59 16.17
C GLU A 235 -2.31 14.82 16.34
N HIS A 236 -2.35 13.90 17.33
CA HIS A 236 -3.48 13.14 17.92
C HIS A 236 -4.32 12.22 17.00
N PHE A 237 -4.21 10.88 17.18
CA PHE A 237 -5.10 9.92 16.49
C PHE A 237 -5.51 8.64 17.24
N ASP A 238 -6.79 8.32 17.08
CA ASP A 238 -7.33 6.95 17.01
C ASP A 238 -7.33 6.52 15.53
N MET A 239 -6.78 5.33 15.23
CA MET A 239 -6.55 4.72 13.89
C MET A 239 -7.76 4.65 12.93
N LEU A 240 -8.94 5.14 13.33
CA LEU A 240 -10.20 4.96 12.60
C LEU A 240 -10.95 6.26 12.29
N ASN A 241 -10.46 7.44 12.68
CA ASN A 241 -11.26 8.67 12.53
C ASN A 241 -10.86 9.54 11.32
N ARG A 242 -11.87 10.12 10.66
CA ARG A 242 -11.80 10.90 9.40
C ARG A 242 -10.80 12.05 9.45
N SER A 243 -10.63 12.65 10.63
CA SER A 243 -9.74 13.79 10.86
C SER A 243 -8.28 13.53 10.48
N TRP A 244 -7.82 12.27 10.50
CA TRP A 244 -6.44 11.91 10.17
C TRP A 244 -6.11 12.11 8.70
N LEU A 245 -6.87 11.43 7.84
CA LEU A 245 -6.72 11.58 6.41
C LEU A 245 -6.89 13.05 6.02
N ASP A 246 -7.77 13.79 6.68
CA ASP A 246 -8.02 15.20 6.35
C ASP A 246 -6.80 16.09 6.66
N THR A 247 -6.10 15.87 7.78
CA THR A 247 -4.84 16.58 8.08
C THR A 247 -3.71 16.17 7.13
N LEU A 248 -3.56 14.86 6.89
CA LEU A 248 -2.58 14.33 5.95
C LEU A 248 -2.83 14.86 4.53
N ARG A 249 -4.10 14.90 4.11
CA ARG A 249 -4.61 15.49 2.86
C ARG A 249 -4.21 16.94 2.72
N ALA A 250 -4.49 17.76 3.73
CA ALA A 250 -4.16 19.18 3.68
C ALA A 250 -2.65 19.41 3.55
N TYR A 251 -1.82 18.62 4.23
CA TYR A 251 -0.37 18.79 4.22
C TYR A 251 0.29 18.27 2.93
N TYR A 252 -0.03 17.04 2.53
CA TYR A 252 0.56 16.38 1.35
C TYR A 252 -0.21 16.63 0.06
N GLN A 253 -1.23 17.50 0.10
CA GLN A 253 -2.15 17.73 -1.01
C GLN A 253 -2.77 16.42 -1.51
N LEU A 254 -3.09 15.50 -0.58
CA LEU A 254 -3.81 14.29 -0.96
C LEU A 254 -5.22 14.65 -1.42
N ALA A 255 -5.77 13.81 -2.27
CA ALA A 255 -7.05 14.05 -2.88
C ALA A 255 -8.20 14.07 -1.82
N PRO A 256 -9.19 14.98 -1.91
CA PRO A 256 -10.14 15.29 -0.83
C PRO A 256 -11.18 14.18 -0.62
N ARG A 257 -11.63 14.01 0.63
CA ARG A 257 -12.69 13.04 0.97
C ARG A 257 -14.07 13.58 0.58
N LEU A 258 -14.92 12.75 -0.04
CA LEU A 258 -16.39 12.89 0.04
C LEU A 258 -16.98 12.13 1.23
#